data_AF-A0A933QGH8-F1
#
_entry.id   AF-A0A933QGH8-F1
#
_cell.length_a   1.000
_cell.length_b   1.000
_cell.length_c   1.000
_cell.angle_alpha   90.00
_cell.angle_beta   90.00
_cell.angle_gamma   90.00
#
_symmetry.space_group_name_H-M   'P 1'
#
loop_
_entity.id
_entity.type
_entity.pdbx_description
1 polymer ?
#
loop_
_entity_poly.entity_id
_entity_poly.type
_entity_poly.pdbx_seq_one_letter_code
_entity_poly.pdbx_strand_id
1 'polypeptide(L)'
;MTHQNLARLFAVAAVISALLQGCGGSGSSDTSTSQANGATVAAARSSRPGSSTSATYALTAWNDLGMHCVDGNDYSIMSILPPYNNLHAQLVNKSTNKQVTSGVTITYESIADLNGSINTSSSGKTNFWQYVAALFGVRPADDIGLTGNPMATRNPAPMHYNATWNWFEAEGIPITPYDDAGNKNFYPMVNVVAKDTRGRVLATAKAVLPVSDEMTCQACHVSRTSGTAAEMAAKPPVSGWAFDPDPQKDWKKNVLRIHDDKEWNNAAFQQALRTMSYDLAGLAATAAAGRPVLCAACHASNALPGTGLAGISPLTAAQHRSHGQVVDPAQNLKLDDITNRSSCYMCHPGSVTKCLRGAMGNPVDAQGNAVMGCQSCHGQMSDVGASTRVGWLQQPNCQACHYDGKRETSALDPATGKLRVVTDTRFATTPNVPASGYSLFRFSTGHGKLQCEACHGATHAEYPSSHENDNVLSVSLQGYRGTVKECSACHATVPNTTNGGPHGMHSTSQRWIEDHEDVAERNRSSCAYCHGADYKGTYLSEVRKAKSFSTENGTVNFVAGQRVGCYECHNGPDGEGRGGTLPANINPAYTGTAGAALLQADQTIAKWLVGK
;
A
#
# COMPACT_ATOMS: atom_id res chain seq x y z
N MET A 1 -28.41 20.94 2.62
CA MET A 1 -27.67 20.53 1.40
C MET A 1 -28.62 20.57 0.20
N THR A 2 -28.40 21.47 -0.75
CA THR A 2 -29.21 21.53 -1.98
C THR A 2 -28.81 20.40 -2.94
N HIS A 3 -29.75 19.96 -3.78
CA HIS A 3 -29.61 18.87 -4.76
C HIS A 3 -28.39 18.97 -5.71
N GLN A 4 -27.70 20.11 -5.77
CA GLN A 4 -26.52 20.35 -6.61
C GLN A 4 -25.20 19.80 -6.03
N ASN A 5 -25.10 19.54 -4.73
CA ASN A 5 -23.88 18.96 -4.13
C ASN A 5 -23.84 17.42 -4.21
N LEU A 6 -24.99 16.77 -4.39
CA LEU A 6 -25.12 15.31 -4.55
C LEU A 6 -24.53 14.80 -5.88
N ALA A 7 -24.53 15.64 -6.92
CA ALA A 7 -23.93 15.31 -8.21
C ALA A 7 -22.39 15.36 -8.19
N ARG A 8 -21.76 15.98 -7.18
CA ARG A 8 -20.29 16.10 -7.09
C ARG A 8 -19.62 14.90 -6.44
N LEU A 9 -20.28 14.17 -5.53
CA LEU A 9 -19.73 12.94 -4.95
C LEU A 9 -19.59 11.81 -6.00
N PHE A 10 -20.50 11.74 -6.97
CA PHE A 10 -20.44 10.75 -8.05
C PHE A 10 -19.63 11.21 -9.28
N ALA A 11 -19.35 12.50 -9.42
CA ALA A 11 -18.55 13.01 -10.54
C ALA A 11 -17.02 12.95 -10.30
N VAL A 12 -16.55 12.82 -9.05
CA VAL A 12 -15.10 12.84 -8.78
C VAL A 12 -14.42 11.49 -9.04
N ALA A 13 -15.17 10.39 -9.15
CA ALA A 13 -14.66 9.14 -9.74
C ALA A 13 -14.51 9.21 -11.29
N ALA A 14 -15.06 10.24 -11.95
CA ALA A 14 -15.09 10.35 -13.42
C ALA A 14 -14.42 11.62 -14.00
N VAL A 15 -13.96 12.58 -13.18
CA VAL A 15 -13.41 13.86 -13.67
C VAL A 15 -11.86 13.91 -13.72
N ILE A 16 -11.17 12.79 -13.53
CA ILE A 16 -9.78 12.61 -14.04
C ILE A 16 -9.81 11.90 -15.41
N SER A 17 -10.70 12.35 -16.32
CA SER A 17 -10.81 11.77 -17.68
C SER A 17 -11.15 12.77 -18.78
N ALA A 18 -11.15 14.09 -18.53
CA ALA A 18 -11.44 15.05 -19.60
C ALA A 18 -10.73 16.40 -19.40
N LEU A 19 -9.47 16.49 -19.80
CA LEU A 19 -8.84 17.74 -20.24
C LEU A 19 -7.84 17.39 -21.34
N LEU A 20 -8.30 17.45 -22.60
CA LEU A 20 -7.60 18.01 -23.76
C LEU A 20 -8.44 17.76 -25.02
N GLN A 21 -9.26 18.75 -25.40
CA GLN A 21 -9.70 18.92 -26.78
C GLN A 21 -9.95 20.40 -27.08
N GLY A 22 -9.37 20.84 -28.21
CA GLY A 22 -9.49 22.16 -28.85
C GLY A 22 -8.14 22.90 -28.85
N CYS A 23 -7.52 23.29 -29.96
CA CYS A 23 -7.89 23.35 -31.38
C CYS A 23 -6.61 23.47 -32.22
N GLY A 24 -6.62 23.01 -33.47
CA GLY A 24 -5.58 23.36 -34.46
C GLY A 24 -5.49 22.36 -35.62
N GLY A 25 -6.34 22.52 -36.63
CA GLY A 25 -6.34 21.70 -37.85
C GLY A 25 -5.48 22.26 -38.98
N SER A 26 -5.05 21.36 -39.86
CA SER A 26 -4.79 21.46 -41.31
C SER A 26 -3.88 20.26 -41.65
N GLY A 27 -4.16 19.33 -42.55
CA GLY A 27 -4.95 19.38 -43.77
C GLY A 27 -3.99 19.24 -44.94
N SER A 28 -3.78 18.02 -45.45
CA SER A 28 -3.61 17.71 -46.88
C SER A 28 -3.46 16.20 -47.10
N SER A 29 -4.24 15.73 -48.06
CA SER A 29 -4.27 14.43 -48.69
C SER A 29 -2.97 14.15 -49.47
N ASP A 30 -2.65 12.87 -49.70
CA ASP A 30 -2.68 12.37 -51.07
C ASP A 30 -2.55 10.84 -51.20
N THR A 31 -3.27 10.41 -52.23
CA THR A 31 -3.52 9.17 -52.95
C THR A 31 -2.46 8.06 -53.08
N SER A 32 -3.03 6.87 -53.26
CA SER A 32 -2.54 5.57 -53.73
C SER A 32 -1.76 5.51 -55.05
N THR A 33 -0.90 4.48 -55.18
CA THR A 33 -0.67 3.61 -56.37
C THR A 33 0.39 2.55 -56.00
N SER A 34 0.09 1.25 -55.89
CA SER A 34 -0.08 0.17 -56.90
C SER A 34 1.22 -0.47 -57.44
N GLN A 35 1.36 -1.76 -57.11
CA GLN A 35 1.92 -2.89 -57.88
C GLN A 35 3.41 -2.93 -58.32
N ALA A 36 4.07 -4.03 -57.99
CA ALA A 36 4.68 -4.92 -58.99
C ALA A 36 4.90 -6.34 -58.42
N ASN A 37 4.37 -7.32 -59.14
CA ASN A 37 4.54 -8.76 -58.94
C ASN A 37 5.96 -9.22 -59.35
N GLY A 38 6.49 -10.20 -58.62
CA GLY A 38 7.63 -11.01 -59.05
C GLY A 38 7.58 -12.38 -58.37
N ALA A 39 6.96 -13.35 -59.04
CA ALA A 39 6.86 -14.73 -58.57
C ALA A 39 8.09 -15.54 -59.01
N THR A 40 8.72 -16.23 -58.07
CA THR A 40 9.55 -17.41 -58.32
C THR A 40 9.22 -18.48 -57.27
N VAL A 41 8.91 -19.68 -57.76
CA VAL A 41 8.47 -20.86 -57.00
C VAL A 41 9.70 -21.69 -56.61
N ALA A 42 9.88 -22.02 -55.33
CA ALA A 42 10.68 -23.18 -54.92
C ALA A 42 10.33 -23.72 -53.52
N ALA A 43 10.01 -25.01 -53.49
CA ALA A 43 10.11 -25.97 -52.39
C ALA A 43 9.23 -25.77 -51.13
N ALA A 44 8.10 -26.48 -51.12
CA ALA A 44 7.33 -26.76 -49.91
C ALA A 44 8.17 -27.61 -48.91
N ARG A 45 8.63 -26.97 -47.83
CA ARG A 45 8.99 -27.68 -46.59
C ARG A 45 7.75 -27.73 -45.72
N SER A 46 7.28 -28.94 -45.44
CA SER A 46 6.28 -29.24 -44.42
C SER A 46 6.70 -28.63 -43.08
N SER A 47 6.13 -27.48 -42.73
CA SER A 47 6.21 -26.91 -41.39
C SER A 47 5.37 -27.77 -40.47
N ARG A 48 6.06 -28.60 -39.68
CA ARG A 48 5.54 -29.25 -38.49
C ARG A 48 4.75 -28.21 -37.66
N PRO A 49 3.53 -28.51 -37.16
CA PRO A 49 2.79 -27.54 -36.36
C PRO A 49 3.68 -27.17 -35.16
N GLY A 50 4.03 -25.89 -35.07
CA GLY A 50 4.68 -25.36 -33.89
C GLY A 50 3.80 -25.69 -32.70
N SER A 51 4.35 -26.45 -31.77
CA SER A 51 3.78 -26.64 -30.44
C SER A 51 3.45 -25.26 -29.88
N SER A 52 2.17 -24.87 -29.90
CA SER A 52 1.72 -23.66 -29.21
C SER A 52 1.88 -23.94 -27.73
N THR A 53 3.01 -23.53 -27.16
CA THR A 53 3.14 -23.46 -25.72
C THR A 53 1.99 -22.57 -25.23
N SER A 54 1.09 -23.16 -24.43
CA SER A 54 -0.01 -22.40 -23.84
C SER A 54 0.60 -21.21 -23.12
N ALA A 55 0.13 -19.99 -23.42
CA ALA A 55 0.61 -18.79 -22.76
C ALA A 55 0.49 -18.97 -21.24
N THR A 56 1.54 -18.60 -20.51
CA THR A 56 1.55 -18.62 -19.04
C THR A 56 1.40 -17.20 -18.53
N TYR A 57 0.75 -17.04 -17.38
CA TYR A 57 0.40 -15.73 -16.83
C TYR A 57 0.85 -15.60 -15.38
N ALA A 58 1.07 -14.36 -14.94
CA ALA A 58 1.29 -14.00 -13.55
C ALA A 58 0.29 -12.91 -13.17
N LEU A 59 -0.40 -13.08 -12.05
CA LEU A 59 -1.34 -12.11 -11.50
C LEU A 59 -0.78 -11.59 -10.18
N THR A 60 -0.66 -10.27 -10.04
CA THR A 60 -0.40 -9.60 -8.77
C THR A 60 -1.69 -8.97 -8.28
N ALA A 61 -1.91 -8.96 -6.97
CA ALA A 61 -3.05 -8.28 -6.35
C ALA A 61 -2.69 -7.78 -4.94
N TRP A 62 -3.09 -6.56 -4.58
CA TRP A 62 -2.69 -5.93 -3.33
C TRP A 62 -3.71 -4.89 -2.84
N ASN A 63 -3.63 -4.58 -1.54
CA ASN A 63 -4.26 -3.38 -0.97
C ASN A 63 -3.32 -2.17 -1.07
N ASP A 64 -3.86 -0.96 -1.23
CA ASP A 64 -3.15 0.30 -1.51
C ASP A 64 -2.43 0.98 -0.32
N LEU A 65 -2.82 0.69 0.92
CA LEU A 65 -2.27 1.37 2.11
C LEU A 65 -1.55 0.41 3.08
N GLY A 66 -1.96 -0.86 3.08
CA GLY A 66 -1.55 -1.88 4.03
C GLY A 66 -2.47 -1.97 5.24
N MET A 67 -3.35 -0.98 5.46
CA MET A 67 -4.43 -1.00 6.46
C MET A 67 -5.42 0.13 6.19
N HIS A 68 -6.69 -0.19 5.99
CA HIS A 68 -7.78 0.79 6.07
C HIS A 68 -8.34 0.86 7.49
N CYS A 69 -9.02 1.95 7.83
CA CYS A 69 -9.63 2.14 9.15
C CYS A 69 -11.13 2.33 9.03
N VAL A 70 -11.86 1.94 10.07
CA VAL A 70 -13.32 2.08 10.19
C VAL A 70 -13.66 2.63 11.58
N ASP A 71 -14.74 3.40 11.71
CA ASP A 71 -15.15 4.04 12.98
C ASP A 71 -15.78 3.07 14.01
N GLY A 72 -15.45 1.77 13.89
CA GLY A 72 -16.07 0.68 14.62
C GLY A 72 -17.48 0.34 14.08
N ASN A 73 -18.37 -0.01 14.99
CA ASN A 73 -19.71 -0.54 14.68
C ASN A 73 -20.84 0.51 14.77
N ASP A 74 -20.53 1.74 15.22
CA ASP A 74 -21.53 2.82 15.40
C ASP A 74 -21.24 4.04 14.53
N TYR A 75 -22.24 4.48 13.77
CA TYR A 75 -22.24 5.65 12.90
C TYR A 75 -23.36 6.64 13.27
N SER A 76 -24.02 6.43 14.42
CA SER A 76 -25.18 7.24 14.84
C SER A 76 -24.80 8.61 15.41
N ILE A 77 -23.56 8.79 15.88
CA ILE A 77 -23.09 10.04 16.50
C ILE A 77 -22.22 10.86 15.56
N MET A 78 -21.12 10.27 15.09
CA MET A 78 -20.18 10.91 14.19
C MET A 78 -19.44 9.89 13.34
N SER A 79 -18.83 10.34 12.25
CA SER A 79 -17.96 9.51 11.42
C SER A 79 -16.73 10.27 10.94
N ILE A 80 -15.59 9.58 10.94
CA ILE A 80 -14.34 9.96 10.29
C ILE A 80 -14.17 9.12 9.02
N LEU A 81 -14.34 7.80 9.11
CA LEU A 81 -14.10 6.85 8.03
C LEU A 81 -15.21 5.79 7.89
N PRO A 82 -15.70 5.54 6.66
CA PRO A 82 -16.64 4.46 6.38
C PRO A 82 -15.93 3.09 6.39
N PRO A 83 -16.67 1.96 6.42
CA PRO A 83 -16.10 0.68 6.03
C PRO A 83 -15.61 0.78 4.59
N TYR A 84 -14.32 0.53 4.38
CA TYR A 84 -13.67 0.80 3.09
C TYR A 84 -12.40 -0.03 2.93
N ASN A 85 -12.11 -0.44 1.69
CA ASN A 85 -10.85 -1.05 1.30
C ASN A 85 -10.69 -0.92 -0.21
N ASN A 86 -9.45 -0.83 -0.67
CA ASN A 86 -9.13 -0.86 -2.09
C ASN A 86 -8.35 -2.12 -2.42
N LEU A 87 -8.70 -2.73 -3.56
CA LEU A 87 -8.00 -3.87 -4.13
C LEU A 87 -7.55 -3.53 -5.55
N HIS A 88 -6.26 -3.65 -5.81
CA HIS A 88 -5.68 -3.48 -7.15
C HIS A 88 -5.11 -4.80 -7.66
N ALA A 89 -5.02 -4.94 -8.98
CA ALA A 89 -4.41 -6.10 -9.63
C ALA A 89 -3.79 -5.78 -11.00
N GLN A 90 -2.71 -6.48 -11.34
CA GLN A 90 -2.11 -6.43 -12.69
C GLN A 90 -1.82 -7.85 -13.19
N LEU A 91 -2.23 -8.13 -14.43
CA LEU A 91 -1.99 -9.41 -15.10
C LEU A 91 -0.85 -9.27 -16.12
N VAL A 92 0.11 -10.17 -16.08
CA VAL A 92 1.24 -10.23 -17.03
C VAL A 92 1.17 -11.53 -17.83
N ASN A 93 1.29 -11.43 -19.15
CA ASN A 93 1.53 -12.58 -20.00
C ASN A 93 3.03 -12.85 -20.03
N LYS A 94 3.44 -13.96 -19.41
CA LYS A 94 4.84 -14.33 -19.22
C LYS A 94 5.53 -14.74 -20.52
N SER A 95 4.77 -15.14 -21.53
CA SER A 95 5.30 -15.52 -22.84
C SER A 95 5.62 -14.31 -23.70
N THR A 96 4.89 -13.19 -23.52
CA THR A 96 5.11 -11.95 -24.28
C THR A 96 5.81 -10.86 -23.47
N ASN A 97 6.00 -11.06 -22.17
CA ASN A 97 6.56 -10.09 -21.22
C ASN A 97 5.76 -8.77 -21.16
N LYS A 98 4.46 -8.84 -21.45
CA LYS A 98 3.58 -7.66 -21.49
C LYS A 98 2.44 -7.80 -20.50
N GLN A 99 2.05 -6.67 -19.93
CA GLN A 99 0.82 -6.57 -19.18
C GLN A 99 -0.40 -6.83 -20.09
N VAL A 100 -1.41 -7.47 -19.54
CA VAL A 100 -2.69 -7.75 -20.17
C VAL A 100 -3.74 -6.81 -19.60
N THR A 101 -4.32 -5.98 -20.45
CA THR A 101 -5.24 -4.90 -20.06
C THR A 101 -6.62 -5.02 -20.71
N SER A 102 -6.79 -5.98 -21.62
CA SER A 102 -8.04 -6.21 -22.36
C SER A 102 -8.20 -7.69 -22.71
N GLY A 103 -9.41 -8.09 -23.11
CA GLY A 103 -9.72 -9.48 -23.42
C GLY A 103 -9.70 -10.41 -22.20
N VAL A 104 -9.78 -9.85 -21.00
CA VAL A 104 -9.80 -10.56 -19.73
C VAL A 104 -10.83 -9.96 -18.78
N THR A 105 -11.33 -10.78 -17.87
CA THR A 105 -12.11 -10.36 -16.71
C THR A 105 -11.33 -10.71 -15.46
N ILE A 106 -11.22 -9.77 -14.53
CA ILE A 106 -10.65 -10.03 -13.21
C ILE A 106 -11.77 -9.91 -12.18
N THR A 107 -11.85 -10.89 -11.28
CA THR A 107 -12.84 -10.92 -10.20
C THR A 107 -12.18 -11.15 -8.86
N TYR A 108 -12.84 -10.73 -7.76
CA TYR A 108 -12.45 -11.04 -6.39
C TYR A 108 -13.57 -11.76 -5.63
N GLU A 109 -13.20 -12.64 -4.71
CA GLU A 109 -14.11 -13.37 -3.82
C GLU A 109 -13.42 -13.64 -2.47
N SER A 110 -14.18 -13.65 -1.38
CA SER A 110 -13.66 -13.95 -0.05
C SER A 110 -13.22 -15.40 0.07
N ILE A 111 -12.09 -15.59 0.75
CA ILE A 111 -11.58 -16.91 1.12
C ILE A 111 -11.21 -16.94 2.59
N ALA A 112 -11.28 -18.15 3.17
CA ALA A 112 -10.73 -18.36 4.49
C ALA A 112 -9.21 -18.17 4.46
N ASP A 113 -8.69 -17.37 5.39
CA ASP A 113 -7.27 -17.05 5.54
C ASP A 113 -6.44 -18.25 6.04
N LEU A 114 -5.17 -18.02 6.39
CA LEU A 114 -4.26 -19.06 6.88
C LEU A 114 -4.74 -19.72 8.19
N ASN A 115 -5.54 -19.01 8.98
CA ASN A 115 -6.10 -19.49 10.25
C ASN A 115 -7.54 -20.03 10.09
N GLY A 116 -8.08 -20.02 8.88
CA GLY A 116 -9.44 -20.49 8.59
C GLY A 116 -10.55 -19.45 8.78
N SER A 117 -10.21 -18.21 9.17
CA SER A 117 -11.18 -17.13 9.34
C SER A 117 -11.60 -16.56 7.97
N ILE A 118 -12.89 -16.27 7.80
CA ILE A 118 -13.44 -15.71 6.56
C ILE A 118 -14.45 -14.61 6.87
N ASN A 119 -14.42 -13.55 6.07
CA ASN A 119 -15.38 -12.47 6.12
C ASN A 119 -16.13 -12.36 4.78
N THR A 120 -17.43 -12.60 4.77
CA THR A 120 -18.30 -12.57 3.58
C THR A 120 -19.45 -11.56 3.65
N SER A 121 -19.62 -10.88 4.78
CA SER A 121 -20.61 -9.81 4.96
C SER A 121 -20.08 -8.75 5.91
N SER A 122 -20.61 -7.55 5.78
CA SER A 122 -20.34 -6.44 6.69
C SER A 122 -21.64 -5.88 7.28
N SER A 123 -22.75 -6.03 6.55
CA SER A 123 -24.10 -5.83 7.07
C SER A 123 -24.32 -6.72 8.31
N GLY A 124 -24.95 -6.14 9.34
CA GLY A 124 -25.13 -6.77 10.65
C GLY A 124 -23.94 -6.67 11.61
N LYS A 125 -22.74 -6.30 11.12
CA LYS A 125 -21.54 -6.07 11.96
C LYS A 125 -21.34 -4.60 12.33
N THR A 126 -22.08 -3.70 11.66
CA THR A 126 -22.08 -2.25 11.87
C THR A 126 -23.45 -1.66 11.48
N ASN A 127 -23.79 -0.48 12.01
CA ASN A 127 -24.99 0.27 11.62
C ASN A 127 -24.74 1.28 10.48
N PHE A 128 -23.59 1.21 9.78
CA PHE A 128 -23.20 2.13 8.70
C PHE A 128 -24.31 2.42 7.67
N TRP A 129 -24.95 1.40 7.09
CA TRP A 129 -25.98 1.58 6.06
C TRP A 129 -27.24 2.29 6.56
N GLN A 130 -27.48 2.33 7.87
CA GLN A 130 -28.58 3.12 8.46
C GLN A 130 -28.29 4.63 8.38
N TYR A 131 -27.01 5.02 8.46
CA TYR A 131 -26.57 6.41 8.60
C TYR A 131 -25.83 6.96 7.38
N VAL A 132 -25.46 6.11 6.43
CA VAL A 132 -24.71 6.49 5.22
C VAL A 132 -25.36 7.61 4.43
N ALA A 133 -26.70 7.66 4.38
CA ALA A 133 -27.43 8.74 3.71
C ALA A 133 -27.25 10.09 4.39
N ALA A 134 -27.22 10.12 5.73
CA ALA A 134 -27.02 11.34 6.49
C ALA A 134 -25.55 11.80 6.45
N LEU A 135 -24.61 10.85 6.45
CA LEU A 135 -23.18 11.11 6.48
C LEU A 135 -22.59 11.45 5.10
N PHE A 136 -22.91 10.64 4.09
CA PHE A 136 -22.29 10.68 2.76
C PHE A 136 -23.26 11.09 1.65
N GLY A 137 -24.55 11.27 1.94
CA GLY A 137 -25.56 11.69 0.95
C GLY A 137 -25.98 10.60 -0.03
N VAL A 138 -25.52 9.37 0.15
CA VAL A 138 -25.79 8.24 -0.74
C VAL A 138 -26.57 7.13 -0.03
N ARG A 139 -27.25 6.27 -0.79
CA ARG A 139 -28.05 5.16 -0.27
C ARG A 139 -27.67 3.82 -0.92
N PRO A 140 -26.41 3.36 -0.79
CA PRO A 140 -26.06 2.03 -1.23
C PRO A 140 -26.91 1.00 -0.48
N ALA A 141 -27.20 -0.13 -1.14
CA ALA A 141 -27.79 -1.28 -0.47
C ALA A 141 -26.82 -1.84 0.58
N ASP A 142 -27.33 -2.63 1.51
CA ASP A 142 -26.51 -3.38 2.47
C ASP A 142 -25.42 -4.17 1.74
N ASP A 143 -24.23 -4.21 2.33
CA ASP A 143 -23.03 -4.81 1.73
C ASP A 143 -22.54 -4.18 0.41
N ILE A 144 -23.08 -3.03 -0.01
CA ILE A 144 -22.52 -2.24 -1.11
C ILE A 144 -21.75 -1.04 -0.55
N GLY A 145 -20.53 -0.84 -1.05
CA GLY A 145 -19.67 0.26 -0.67
C GLY A 145 -20.04 1.60 -1.31
N LEU A 146 -19.40 2.68 -0.86
CA LEU A 146 -19.68 4.05 -1.35
C LEU A 146 -19.42 4.25 -2.85
N THR A 147 -18.53 3.43 -3.43
CA THR A 147 -18.17 3.43 -4.85
C THR A 147 -19.01 2.46 -5.69
N GLY A 148 -19.95 1.74 -5.06
CA GLY A 148 -20.80 0.74 -5.71
C GLY A 148 -20.20 -0.66 -5.78
N ASN A 149 -18.94 -0.86 -5.38
CA ASN A 149 -18.36 -2.21 -5.29
C ASN A 149 -18.97 -3.00 -4.12
N PRO A 150 -19.35 -4.27 -4.34
CA PRO A 150 -19.91 -5.09 -3.28
C PRO A 150 -18.83 -5.52 -2.29
N MET A 151 -19.26 -5.80 -1.05
CA MET A 151 -18.51 -6.58 -0.09
C MET A 151 -18.03 -7.87 -0.76
N ALA A 152 -16.80 -8.27 -0.45
CA ALA A 152 -16.30 -9.56 -0.91
C ALA A 152 -17.16 -10.67 -0.30
N THR A 153 -17.67 -11.56 -1.15
CA THR A 153 -18.45 -12.75 -0.73
C THR A 153 -17.83 -13.99 -1.37
N ARG A 154 -18.41 -15.18 -1.17
CA ARG A 154 -17.99 -16.38 -1.92
C ARG A 154 -18.41 -16.36 -3.40
N ASN A 155 -19.20 -15.37 -3.82
CA ASN A 155 -19.54 -15.15 -5.21
C ASN A 155 -18.56 -14.12 -5.81
N PRO A 156 -17.91 -14.43 -6.95
CA PRO A 156 -16.99 -13.51 -7.59
C PRO A 156 -17.65 -12.17 -7.98
N ALA A 157 -17.06 -11.08 -7.52
CA ALA A 157 -17.40 -9.72 -7.93
C ALA A 157 -16.36 -9.19 -8.94
N PRO A 158 -16.77 -8.44 -9.98
CA PRO A 158 -15.84 -7.94 -10.98
C PRO A 158 -14.96 -6.80 -10.46
N MET A 159 -13.72 -6.75 -10.95
CA MET A 159 -12.85 -5.57 -10.87
C MET A 159 -12.91 -4.83 -12.21
N HIS A 160 -12.82 -3.50 -12.16
CA HIS A 160 -12.84 -2.68 -13.37
C HIS A 160 -11.42 -2.27 -13.77
N TYR A 161 -11.18 -2.08 -15.06
CA TYR A 161 -9.87 -1.63 -15.54
C TYR A 161 -9.77 -0.11 -15.49
N ASN A 162 -8.80 0.40 -14.74
CA ASN A 162 -8.47 1.82 -14.67
C ASN A 162 -7.35 2.13 -15.67
N ALA A 163 -7.69 2.83 -16.76
CA ALA A 163 -6.73 3.16 -17.82
C ALA A 163 -5.73 4.25 -17.41
N THR A 164 -6.07 5.11 -16.45
CA THR A 164 -5.18 6.15 -15.93
C THR A 164 -4.01 5.53 -15.17
N TRP A 165 -4.30 4.53 -14.34
CA TRP A 165 -3.30 3.86 -13.50
C TRP A 165 -2.80 2.53 -14.05
N ASN A 166 -3.37 2.06 -15.17
CA ASN A 166 -2.97 0.85 -15.87
C ASN A 166 -3.03 -0.40 -14.95
N TRP A 167 -4.15 -0.56 -14.24
CA TRP A 167 -4.44 -1.72 -13.38
C TRP A 167 -5.93 -2.04 -13.36
N PHE A 168 -6.30 -3.19 -12.78
CA PHE A 168 -7.68 -3.50 -12.42
C PHE A 168 -7.91 -3.13 -10.95
N GLU A 169 -9.06 -2.53 -10.63
CA GLU A 169 -9.38 -2.11 -9.27
C GLU A 169 -10.83 -2.42 -8.85
N ALA A 170 -10.99 -2.65 -7.56
CA ALA A 170 -12.24 -2.59 -6.84
C ALA A 170 -12.01 -1.71 -5.60
N GLU A 171 -12.29 -0.41 -5.76
CA GLU A 171 -12.16 0.56 -4.68
C GLU A 171 -13.41 0.58 -3.80
N GLY A 172 -13.28 0.88 -2.51
CA GLY A 172 -14.41 1.04 -1.60
C GLY A 172 -15.17 -0.23 -1.25
N ILE A 173 -14.51 -1.38 -1.21
CA ILE A 173 -15.08 -2.62 -0.68
C ILE A 173 -15.39 -2.40 0.81
N PRO A 174 -16.65 -2.54 1.27
CA PRO A 174 -17.05 -2.16 2.62
C PRO A 174 -16.70 -3.23 3.66
N ILE A 175 -15.43 -3.64 3.77
CA ILE A 175 -15.01 -4.71 4.68
C ILE A 175 -14.89 -4.25 6.14
N THR A 176 -15.17 -5.15 7.08
CA THR A 176 -15.10 -4.91 8.53
C THR A 176 -14.05 -5.80 9.21
N PRO A 177 -13.50 -5.40 10.38
CA PRO A 177 -12.49 -6.18 11.11
C PRO A 177 -13.09 -7.34 11.92
N TYR A 178 -14.21 -7.89 11.46
CA TYR A 178 -14.99 -8.95 12.10
C TYR A 178 -15.37 -9.99 11.06
N ASP A 179 -15.01 -11.23 11.33
CA ASP A 179 -15.31 -12.37 10.46
C ASP A 179 -16.78 -12.81 10.59
N ASP A 180 -17.16 -13.84 9.84
CA ASP A 180 -18.55 -14.33 9.81
C ASP A 180 -19.02 -14.98 11.11
N ALA A 181 -18.08 -15.39 11.97
CA ALA A 181 -18.36 -15.89 13.32
C ALA A 181 -18.36 -14.76 14.37
N GLY A 182 -18.16 -13.50 13.95
CA GLY A 182 -18.06 -12.34 14.83
C GLY A 182 -16.71 -12.20 15.54
N ASN A 183 -15.72 -13.04 15.20
CA ASN A 183 -14.38 -12.92 15.75
C ASN A 183 -13.61 -11.79 15.08
N LYS A 184 -12.68 -11.20 15.84
CA LYS A 184 -11.80 -10.17 15.30
C LYS A 184 -10.88 -10.75 14.22
N ASN A 185 -10.92 -10.17 13.02
CA ASN A 185 -9.96 -10.46 11.98
C ASN A 185 -9.62 -9.19 11.21
N PHE A 186 -8.42 -8.67 11.43
CA PHE A 186 -7.93 -7.46 10.78
C PHE A 186 -7.34 -7.70 9.39
N TYR A 187 -7.16 -8.96 8.99
CA TYR A 187 -6.48 -9.35 7.76
C TYR A 187 -7.31 -10.35 6.94
N PRO A 188 -8.59 -10.06 6.65
CA PRO A 188 -9.41 -10.93 5.81
C PRO A 188 -8.79 -11.07 4.41
N MET A 189 -8.96 -12.25 3.81
CA MET A 189 -8.32 -12.61 2.55
C MET A 189 -9.33 -12.74 1.41
N VAL A 190 -8.90 -12.35 0.21
CA VAL A 190 -9.63 -12.56 -1.04
C VAL A 190 -8.80 -13.35 -2.04
N ASN A 191 -9.49 -14.11 -2.88
CA ASN A 191 -8.97 -14.73 -4.08
C ASN A 191 -9.29 -13.83 -5.27
N VAL A 192 -8.28 -13.51 -6.07
CA VAL A 192 -8.40 -12.70 -7.28
C VAL A 192 -8.13 -13.60 -8.47
N VAL A 193 -9.05 -13.64 -9.42
CA VAL A 193 -9.04 -14.59 -10.53
C VAL A 193 -9.11 -13.84 -11.85
N ALA A 194 -8.12 -14.05 -12.72
CA ALA A 194 -8.16 -13.58 -14.09
C ALA A 194 -8.66 -14.69 -15.03
N LYS A 195 -9.66 -14.37 -15.86
CA LYS A 195 -10.22 -15.27 -16.88
C LYS A 195 -10.14 -14.63 -18.26
N ASP A 196 -9.97 -15.46 -19.29
CA ASP A 196 -10.12 -15.01 -20.68
C ASP A 196 -11.60 -14.84 -21.08
N THR A 197 -11.86 -14.37 -22.30
CA THR A 197 -13.22 -14.19 -22.84
C THR A 197 -14.02 -15.49 -22.97
N ARG A 198 -13.40 -16.67 -22.82
CA ARG A 198 -14.05 -17.99 -22.82
C ARG A 198 -14.26 -18.51 -21.40
N GLY A 199 -13.96 -17.71 -20.37
CA GLY A 199 -14.09 -18.09 -18.97
C GLY A 199 -12.96 -18.99 -18.44
N ARG A 200 -11.90 -19.24 -19.23
CA ARG A 200 -10.77 -20.06 -18.76
C ARG A 200 -9.92 -19.24 -17.81
N VAL A 201 -9.60 -19.82 -16.66
CA VAL A 201 -8.69 -19.20 -15.67
C VAL A 201 -7.29 -19.10 -16.28
N LEU A 202 -6.73 -17.89 -16.31
CA LEU A 202 -5.38 -17.60 -16.78
C LEU A 202 -4.38 -17.60 -15.63
N ALA A 203 -4.75 -16.98 -14.51
CA ALA A 203 -3.96 -16.90 -13.30
C ALA A 203 -4.85 -16.55 -12.10
N THR A 204 -4.38 -16.89 -10.90
CA THR A 204 -5.00 -16.53 -9.62
C THR A 204 -3.97 -15.88 -8.71
N ALA A 205 -4.43 -14.93 -7.91
CA ALA A 205 -3.66 -14.29 -6.85
C ALA A 205 -4.49 -14.29 -5.57
N LYS A 206 -3.85 -14.17 -4.42
CA LYS A 206 -4.53 -14.06 -3.14
C LYS A 206 -3.98 -12.83 -2.43
N ALA A 207 -4.88 -11.99 -1.92
CA ALA A 207 -4.54 -10.71 -1.34
C ALA A 207 -5.30 -10.49 -0.03
N VAL A 208 -4.71 -9.72 0.87
CA VAL A 208 -5.36 -9.27 2.09
C VAL A 208 -6.16 -7.99 1.82
N LEU A 209 -7.29 -7.82 2.50
CA LEU A 209 -8.05 -6.56 2.59
C LEU A 209 -8.00 -6.05 4.04
N PRO A 210 -6.85 -5.53 4.48
CA PRO A 210 -6.61 -5.24 5.88
C PRO A 210 -7.46 -4.06 6.34
N VAL A 211 -8.17 -4.24 7.46
CA VAL A 211 -9.06 -3.23 8.03
C VAL A 211 -8.97 -3.25 9.55
N SER A 212 -9.03 -2.07 10.18
CA SER A 212 -8.95 -1.93 11.63
C SER A 212 -9.96 -0.90 12.16
N ASP A 213 -10.48 -1.16 13.34
CA ASP A 213 -11.25 -0.22 14.16
C ASP A 213 -10.52 0.15 15.45
N GLU A 214 -9.19 -0.03 15.49
CA GLU A 214 -8.36 0.48 16.59
C GLU A 214 -8.31 2.01 16.65
N MET A 215 -8.68 2.69 15.56
CA MET A 215 -8.86 4.14 15.58
C MET A 215 -9.99 4.48 16.55
N THR A 216 -9.62 4.92 17.75
CA THR A 216 -10.53 5.29 18.82
C THR A 216 -10.01 6.53 19.54
N CYS A 217 -10.89 7.32 20.15
CA CYS A 217 -10.51 8.45 20.99
C CYS A 217 -10.74 8.18 22.48
N GLN A 218 -11.06 6.93 22.83
CA GLN A 218 -11.46 6.51 24.18
C GLN A 218 -10.39 6.73 25.23
N ALA A 219 -9.10 6.73 24.88
CA ALA A 219 -8.03 6.96 25.85
C ALA A 219 -8.24 8.27 26.65
N CYS A 220 -8.78 9.31 26.02
CA CYS A 220 -9.01 10.60 26.66
C CYS A 220 -10.50 11.01 26.68
N HIS A 221 -11.27 10.73 25.63
CA HIS A 221 -12.63 11.26 25.49
C HIS A 221 -13.74 10.41 26.13
N VAL A 222 -13.41 9.30 26.80
CA VAL A 222 -14.39 8.59 27.64
C VAL A 222 -14.78 9.43 28.87
N SER A 223 -16.06 9.37 29.23
CA SER A 223 -16.61 10.03 30.40
C SER A 223 -15.97 9.50 31.68
N ARG A 224 -15.50 10.40 32.55
CA ARG A 224 -14.84 10.06 33.82
C ARG A 224 -15.34 10.92 34.97
N THR A 225 -15.55 10.31 36.13
CA THR A 225 -15.81 11.03 37.39
C THR A 225 -14.54 11.44 38.11
N SER A 226 -13.44 10.71 37.89
CA SER A 226 -12.12 10.93 38.48
C SER A 226 -11.02 10.39 37.56
N GLY A 227 -9.79 10.89 37.72
CA GLY A 227 -8.62 10.44 36.96
C GLY A 227 -7.44 11.38 37.19
N THR A 228 -6.31 11.06 36.58
CA THR A 228 -5.14 11.95 36.50
C THR A 228 -5.46 13.23 35.72
N ALA A 229 -4.61 14.25 35.84
CA ALA A 229 -4.77 15.48 35.06
C ALA A 229 -4.81 15.22 33.54
N ALA A 230 -3.99 14.29 33.04
CA ALA A 230 -3.96 13.92 31.64
C ALA A 230 -5.26 13.23 31.18
N GLU A 231 -5.78 12.28 31.97
CA GLU A 231 -7.05 11.58 31.66
C GLU A 231 -8.27 12.51 31.69
N MET A 232 -8.23 13.54 32.53
CA MET A 232 -9.30 14.52 32.67
C MET A 232 -9.19 15.70 31.70
N ALA A 233 -8.05 15.85 30.99
CA ALA A 233 -7.77 17.01 30.14
C ALA A 233 -8.71 17.15 28.93
N ALA A 234 -9.33 16.04 28.49
CA ALA A 234 -10.29 16.04 27.39
C ALA A 234 -11.75 16.28 27.84
N LYS A 235 -11.98 16.57 29.14
CA LYS A 235 -13.32 16.94 29.63
C LYS A 235 -13.74 18.25 28.97
N PRO A 236 -14.90 18.32 28.30
CA PRO A 236 -15.44 19.58 27.78
C PRO A 236 -15.57 20.60 28.93
N PRO A 237 -14.93 21.78 28.84
CA PRO A 237 -14.84 22.72 29.96
C PRO A 237 -16.19 23.36 30.34
N VAL A 238 -17.10 23.51 29.38
CA VAL A 238 -18.42 24.14 29.58
C VAL A 238 -19.49 23.07 29.73
N SER A 239 -19.57 22.15 28.78
CA SER A 239 -20.66 21.17 28.72
C SER A 239 -20.44 19.94 29.60
N GLY A 240 -19.21 19.68 30.04
CA GLY A 240 -18.85 18.49 30.79
C GLY A 240 -19.07 17.18 30.03
N TRP A 241 -18.85 16.06 30.71
CA TRP A 241 -19.01 14.72 30.15
C TRP A 241 -20.48 14.36 29.88
N ALA A 242 -20.72 13.60 28.80
CA ALA A 242 -22.06 13.18 28.38
C ALA A 242 -22.60 11.95 29.11
N PHE A 243 -21.72 11.04 29.58
CA PHE A 243 -22.06 9.76 30.20
C PHE A 243 -23.11 8.95 29.43
N ASP A 244 -22.71 8.35 28.30
CA ASP A 244 -23.54 7.39 27.58
C ASP A 244 -23.34 5.96 28.10
N PRO A 245 -24.40 5.15 28.28
CA PRO A 245 -24.26 3.76 28.66
C PRO A 245 -23.59 2.88 27.59
N ASP A 246 -23.64 3.28 26.31
CA ASP A 246 -22.91 2.61 25.23
C ASP A 246 -21.50 3.21 25.12
N PRO A 247 -20.44 2.44 25.43
CA PRO A 247 -19.07 2.92 25.38
C PRO A 247 -18.69 3.46 24.00
N GLN A 248 -19.24 2.93 22.90
CA GLN A 248 -18.91 3.41 21.56
C GLN A 248 -19.54 4.76 21.24
N LYS A 249 -20.66 5.11 21.88
CA LYS A 249 -21.32 6.41 21.73
C LYS A 249 -20.76 7.44 22.70
N ASP A 250 -20.37 7.02 23.89
CA ASP A 250 -19.90 7.91 24.97
C ASP A 250 -18.76 8.83 24.52
N TRP A 251 -17.65 8.24 24.08
CA TRP A 251 -16.50 9.03 23.65
C TRP A 251 -16.80 9.85 22.39
N LYS A 252 -17.63 9.34 21.48
CA LYS A 252 -18.03 10.09 20.26
C LYS A 252 -18.81 11.34 20.62
N LYS A 253 -19.76 11.24 21.56
CA LYS A 253 -20.52 12.40 22.06
C LYS A 253 -19.59 13.41 22.73
N ASN A 254 -18.64 12.94 23.52
CA ASN A 254 -17.68 13.81 24.19
C ASN A 254 -16.71 14.50 23.23
N VAL A 255 -16.33 13.87 22.11
CA VAL A 255 -15.57 14.51 21.03
C VAL A 255 -16.37 15.67 20.42
N LEU A 256 -17.65 15.47 20.13
CA LEU A 256 -18.51 16.55 19.61
C LEU A 256 -18.67 17.69 20.63
N ARG A 257 -18.82 17.37 21.92
CA ARG A 257 -18.95 18.37 22.99
C ARG A 257 -17.71 19.23 23.16
N ILE A 258 -16.52 18.63 23.25
CA ILE A 258 -15.28 19.43 23.38
C ILE A 258 -15.01 20.22 22.10
N HIS A 259 -15.41 19.72 20.94
CA HIS A 259 -15.37 20.48 19.70
C HIS A 259 -16.25 21.72 19.80
N ASP A 260 -17.53 21.57 20.16
CA ASP A 260 -18.47 22.68 20.32
C ASP A 260 -17.96 23.70 21.35
N ASP A 261 -17.49 23.26 22.53
CA ASP A 261 -16.95 24.13 23.57
C ASP A 261 -15.74 24.96 23.08
N LYS A 262 -14.84 24.35 22.29
CA LYS A 262 -13.65 25.03 21.74
C LYS A 262 -13.98 25.98 20.61
N GLU A 263 -14.95 25.63 19.77
CA GLU A 263 -15.27 26.37 18.55
C GLU A 263 -16.46 27.32 18.72
N TRP A 264 -17.08 27.39 19.90
CA TRP A 264 -18.32 28.15 20.14
C TRP A 264 -18.27 29.60 19.63
N ASN A 265 -17.15 30.29 19.92
CA ASN A 265 -16.92 31.69 19.53
C ASN A 265 -16.29 31.84 18.14
N ASN A 266 -16.07 30.74 17.41
CA ASN A 266 -15.52 30.77 16.06
C ASN A 266 -16.63 31.08 15.04
N ALA A 267 -16.55 32.25 14.41
CA ALA A 267 -17.50 32.67 13.39
C ALA A 267 -17.57 31.68 12.19
N ALA A 268 -16.45 31.06 11.82
CA ALA A 268 -16.41 30.05 10.76
C ALA A 268 -17.20 28.79 11.14
N PHE A 269 -17.13 28.36 12.41
CA PHE A 269 -17.91 27.23 12.91
C PHE A 269 -19.42 27.54 12.90
N GLN A 270 -19.81 28.72 13.39
CA GLN A 270 -21.21 29.15 13.36
C GLN A 270 -21.77 29.23 11.93
N GLN A 271 -20.94 29.67 10.98
CA GLN A 271 -21.30 29.67 9.56
C GLN A 271 -21.36 28.26 8.98
N ALA A 272 -20.48 27.36 9.40
CA ALA A 272 -20.48 25.96 9.00
C ALA A 272 -21.79 25.27 9.42
N LEU A 273 -22.24 25.47 10.66
CA LEU A 273 -23.51 24.91 11.15
C LEU A 273 -24.67 25.32 10.24
N ARG A 274 -24.79 26.61 9.89
CA ARG A 274 -25.80 27.12 8.95
C ARG A 274 -25.68 26.50 7.56
N THR A 275 -24.47 26.45 7.03
CA THR A 275 -24.19 25.96 5.67
C THR A 275 -24.52 24.47 5.53
N MET A 276 -24.20 23.69 6.55
CA MET A 276 -24.51 22.26 6.61
C MET A 276 -25.92 21.98 7.09
N SER A 277 -26.67 23.01 7.48
CA SER A 277 -28.01 22.91 8.07
C SER A 277 -28.01 22.06 9.35
N TYR A 278 -26.92 22.08 10.12
CA TYR A 278 -26.82 21.48 11.45
C TYR A 278 -27.54 22.33 12.49
N ASP A 279 -27.75 21.76 13.67
CA ASP A 279 -28.32 22.49 14.80
C ASP A 279 -27.40 23.65 15.20
N LEU A 280 -27.98 24.84 15.39
CA LEU A 280 -27.23 26.04 15.77
C LEU A 280 -26.73 25.98 17.22
N ALA A 281 -27.25 25.07 18.04
CA ALA A 281 -26.72 24.76 19.36
C ALA A 281 -25.45 23.89 19.32
N GLY A 282 -25.03 23.40 18.15
CA GLY A 282 -23.74 22.71 17.97
C GLY A 282 -23.86 21.31 17.36
N LEU A 283 -22.69 20.66 17.18
CA LEU A 283 -22.59 19.31 16.64
C LEU A 283 -23.15 18.27 17.60
N ALA A 284 -22.96 18.44 18.92
CA ALA A 284 -23.50 17.55 19.92
C ALA A 284 -25.04 17.56 19.93
N ALA A 285 -25.66 18.75 19.80
CA ALA A 285 -27.11 18.89 19.65
C ALA A 285 -27.62 18.25 18.35
N THR A 286 -26.87 18.45 17.24
CA THR A 286 -27.16 17.82 15.95
C THR A 286 -27.21 16.29 16.05
N ALA A 287 -26.19 15.68 16.67
CA ALA A 287 -26.15 14.23 16.88
C ALA A 287 -27.26 13.75 17.83
N ALA A 288 -27.55 14.51 18.90
CA ALA A 288 -28.65 14.20 19.82
C ALA A 288 -30.02 14.22 19.15
N ALA A 289 -30.20 15.06 18.13
CA ALA A 289 -31.41 15.09 17.29
C ALA A 289 -31.48 13.94 16.26
N GLY A 290 -30.57 12.97 16.32
CA GLY A 290 -30.54 11.79 15.44
C GLY A 290 -29.84 12.02 14.09
N ARG A 291 -29.14 13.15 13.93
CA ARG A 291 -28.37 13.44 12.72
C ARG A 291 -26.86 13.30 13.01
N PRO A 292 -26.20 12.23 12.52
CA PRO A 292 -24.77 12.06 12.76
C PRO A 292 -23.93 13.11 12.00
N VAL A 293 -22.73 13.36 12.50
CA VAL A 293 -21.80 14.36 11.95
C VAL A 293 -20.64 13.67 11.22
N LEU A 294 -20.50 13.92 9.92
CA LEU A 294 -19.29 13.56 9.18
C LEU A 294 -18.23 14.66 9.36
N CYS A 295 -17.06 14.33 9.93
CA CYS A 295 -16.00 15.31 10.16
C CYS A 295 -15.53 15.96 8.85
N ALA A 296 -15.43 15.15 7.79
CA ALA A 296 -15.00 15.59 6.47
C ALA A 296 -16.00 16.56 5.80
N ALA A 297 -17.23 16.66 6.30
CA ALA A 297 -18.25 17.57 5.78
C ALA A 297 -17.82 19.04 5.93
N CYS A 298 -17.17 19.38 7.05
CA CYS A 298 -16.64 20.72 7.31
C CYS A 298 -15.12 20.81 7.07
N HIS A 299 -14.38 19.76 7.42
CA HIS A 299 -12.92 19.72 7.28
C HIS A 299 -12.51 18.99 6.00
N ALA A 300 -11.84 19.67 5.06
CA ALA A 300 -11.41 19.03 3.82
C ALA A 300 -10.50 17.81 4.07
N SER A 301 -10.67 16.75 3.27
CA SER A 301 -9.85 15.54 3.33
C SER A 301 -9.61 14.98 1.94
N ASN A 302 -8.36 14.66 1.60
CA ASN A 302 -8.02 14.02 0.32
C ASN A 302 -8.40 12.54 0.27
N ALA A 303 -8.76 11.91 1.41
CA ALA A 303 -9.37 10.58 1.42
C ALA A 303 -10.85 10.62 0.99
N LEU A 304 -11.50 11.78 1.05
CA LEU A 304 -12.84 12.01 0.54
C LEU A 304 -12.85 13.29 -0.31
N PRO A 305 -12.29 13.25 -1.52
CA PRO A 305 -12.11 14.44 -2.35
C PRO A 305 -13.42 15.21 -2.59
N GLY A 306 -13.32 16.54 -2.61
CA GLY A 306 -14.47 17.41 -2.86
C GLY A 306 -15.29 17.79 -1.62
N THR A 307 -14.88 17.38 -0.42
CA THR A 307 -15.49 17.79 0.84
C THR A 307 -14.75 18.95 1.52
N GLY A 308 -15.35 19.46 2.60
CA GLY A 308 -14.83 20.57 3.39
C GLY A 308 -15.40 21.92 3.00
N LEU A 309 -15.29 22.88 3.91
CA LEU A 309 -15.72 24.26 3.72
C LEU A 309 -14.50 25.19 3.64
N ALA A 310 -14.58 26.18 2.76
CA ALA A 310 -13.54 27.20 2.64
C ALA A 310 -13.37 27.94 3.98
N GLY A 311 -12.11 28.23 4.35
CA GLY A 311 -11.77 28.89 5.61
C GLY A 311 -11.71 27.95 6.83
N ILE A 312 -12.12 26.68 6.70
CA ILE A 312 -11.93 25.66 7.75
C ILE A 312 -10.67 24.85 7.43
N SER A 313 -9.85 24.61 8.45
CA SER A 313 -8.61 23.84 8.25
C SER A 313 -8.90 22.39 7.82
N PRO A 314 -8.08 21.78 6.93
CA PRO A 314 -8.22 20.39 6.56
C PRO A 314 -8.16 19.45 7.77
N LEU A 315 -8.82 18.30 7.69
CA LEU A 315 -9.00 17.39 8.83
C LEU A 315 -7.67 16.94 9.44
N THR A 316 -6.68 16.64 8.59
CA THR A 316 -5.32 16.33 9.02
C THR A 316 -4.73 17.44 9.89
N ALA A 317 -4.85 18.69 9.45
CA ALA A 317 -4.24 19.82 10.15
C ALA A 317 -5.01 20.17 11.43
N ALA A 318 -6.34 20.03 11.43
CA ALA A 318 -7.17 20.22 12.62
C ALA A 318 -6.84 19.19 13.70
N GLN A 319 -6.89 17.90 13.37
CA GLN A 319 -6.69 16.83 14.33
C GLN A 319 -5.29 16.85 14.92
N HIS A 320 -4.25 16.86 14.08
CA HIS A 320 -2.87 16.74 14.56
C HIS A 320 -2.42 17.96 15.38
N ARG A 321 -2.80 19.18 15.00
CA ARG A 321 -2.42 20.38 15.77
C ARG A 321 -3.13 20.48 17.11
N SER A 322 -4.42 20.14 17.16
CA SER A 322 -5.18 20.16 18.41
C SER A 322 -4.70 19.10 19.41
N HIS A 323 -4.09 18.01 18.92
CA HIS A 323 -3.63 16.91 19.76
C HIS A 323 -2.12 16.93 20.05
N GLY A 324 -1.27 17.58 19.26
CA GLY A 324 0.20 17.53 19.48
C GLY A 324 0.62 17.93 20.90
N GLN A 325 0.00 18.95 21.48
CA GLN A 325 0.33 19.41 22.84
C GLN A 325 -0.41 18.66 23.96
N VAL A 326 -1.28 17.69 23.63
CA VAL A 326 -1.97 16.85 24.61
C VAL A 326 -0.99 15.87 25.23
N VAL A 327 -1.13 15.65 26.55
CA VAL A 327 -0.32 14.68 27.29
C VAL A 327 -0.98 13.31 27.23
N ASP A 328 -0.21 12.34 26.78
CA ASP A 328 -0.52 10.92 26.81
C ASP A 328 -0.72 10.45 28.27
N PRO A 329 -1.92 9.94 28.63
CA PRO A 329 -2.17 9.48 30.00
C PRO A 329 -1.39 8.21 30.38
N ALA A 330 -0.95 7.40 29.41
CA ALA A 330 -0.22 6.16 29.65
C ALA A 330 1.29 6.40 29.80
N GLN A 331 1.88 7.29 29.01
CA GLN A 331 3.33 7.55 29.01
C GLN A 331 3.73 8.86 29.71
N ASN A 332 2.77 9.73 30.00
CA ASN A 332 2.99 11.07 30.57
C ASN A 332 3.95 11.95 29.72
N LEU A 333 3.93 11.74 28.40
CA LEU A 333 4.65 12.52 27.40
C LEU A 333 3.66 13.26 26.51
N LYS A 334 4.07 14.36 25.87
CA LYS A 334 3.23 14.98 24.85
C LYS A 334 3.09 14.05 23.64
N LEU A 335 1.95 14.09 22.97
CA LEU A 335 1.74 13.30 21.75
C LEU A 335 2.67 13.74 20.60
N ASP A 336 3.14 14.99 20.62
CA ASP A 336 4.12 15.52 19.67
C ASP A 336 5.57 15.06 19.94
N ASP A 337 5.85 14.43 21.08
CA ASP A 337 7.20 13.99 21.42
C ASP A 337 7.70 12.95 20.40
N ILE A 338 8.83 13.26 19.74
CA ILE A 338 9.43 12.39 18.72
C ILE A 338 9.78 11.00 19.24
N THR A 339 10.04 10.87 20.54
CA THR A 339 10.37 9.58 21.19
C THR A 339 9.13 8.76 21.51
N ASN A 340 7.94 9.38 21.53
CA ASN A 340 6.68 8.69 21.82
C ASN A 340 6.08 8.06 20.56
N ARG A 341 6.64 6.93 20.09
CA ARG A 341 6.05 6.15 19.00
C ARG A 341 4.58 5.77 19.25
N SER A 342 4.22 5.51 20.50
CA SER A 342 2.86 5.08 20.85
C SER A 342 1.81 6.17 20.63
N SER A 343 2.22 7.45 20.54
CA SER A 343 1.30 8.58 20.30
C SER A 343 0.54 8.44 18.98
N CYS A 344 1.19 7.98 17.92
CA CYS A 344 0.54 7.76 16.62
C CYS A 344 -0.50 6.65 16.70
N TYR A 345 -0.20 5.57 17.45
CA TYR A 345 -1.09 4.41 17.57
C TYR A 345 -2.31 4.64 18.46
N MET A 346 -2.41 5.79 19.11
CA MET A 346 -3.64 6.18 19.80
C MET A 346 -4.77 6.55 18.84
N CYS A 347 -4.42 7.06 17.66
CA CYS A 347 -5.40 7.51 16.66
C CYS A 347 -5.31 6.72 15.35
N HIS A 348 -4.16 6.10 15.08
CA HIS A 348 -3.97 5.23 13.93
C HIS A 348 -3.86 3.78 14.41
N PRO A 349 -4.32 2.80 13.62
CA PRO A 349 -4.18 1.41 13.99
C PRO A 349 -2.70 1.05 14.12
N GLY A 350 -2.38 0.14 15.04
CA GLY A 350 -1.09 -0.54 15.00
C GLY A 350 -0.58 -1.09 16.32
N SER A 351 -1.29 -0.89 17.43
CA SER A 351 -0.89 -1.48 18.72
C SER A 351 -1.12 -3.00 18.74
N VAL A 352 -2.23 -3.48 18.16
CA VAL A 352 -2.54 -4.91 18.00
C VAL A 352 -2.50 -5.32 16.53
N THR A 353 -3.08 -4.49 15.67
CA THR A 353 -3.21 -4.62 14.21
C THR A 353 -1.93 -4.38 13.43
N LYS A 354 -0.85 -3.95 14.09
CA LYS A 354 0.47 -3.72 13.50
C LYS A 354 0.38 -3.06 12.11
N CYS A 355 -0.16 -1.84 12.03
CA CYS A 355 -0.32 -1.15 10.74
C CYS A 355 1.03 -1.03 10.02
N LEU A 356 2.06 -0.53 10.71
CA LEU A 356 3.45 -0.54 10.23
C LEU A 356 4.09 -1.92 10.52
N ARG A 357 3.98 -2.84 9.56
CA ARG A 357 4.47 -4.23 9.66
C ARG A 357 5.29 -4.70 8.45
N GLY A 358 5.56 -3.81 7.51
CA GLY A 358 6.41 -4.10 6.36
C GLY A 358 7.90 -4.13 6.68
N ALA A 359 8.71 -4.28 5.64
CA ALA A 359 10.17 -4.36 5.71
C ALA A 359 10.85 -3.22 6.49
N MET A 360 10.25 -2.03 6.50
CA MET A 360 10.74 -0.88 7.27
C MET A 360 10.33 -0.93 8.75
N GLY A 361 9.19 -1.52 9.08
CA GLY A 361 8.67 -1.57 10.46
C GLY A 361 9.21 -2.73 11.30
N ASN A 362 9.65 -3.79 10.64
CA ASN A 362 10.07 -5.05 11.28
C ASN A 362 11.44 -5.03 11.98
N PRO A 363 12.47 -4.30 11.52
CA PRO A 363 13.78 -4.34 12.16
C PRO A 363 13.73 -3.83 13.61
N VAL A 364 14.37 -4.58 14.50
CA VAL A 364 14.59 -4.21 15.92
C VAL A 364 16.08 -4.13 16.23
N ASP A 365 16.45 -3.30 17.20
CA ASP A 365 17.80 -3.23 17.76
C ASP A 365 18.10 -4.45 18.67
N ALA A 366 19.29 -4.47 19.27
CA ALA A 366 19.71 -5.56 20.15
C ALA A 366 18.86 -5.69 21.44
N GLN A 367 18.12 -4.63 21.79
CA GLN A 367 17.24 -4.56 22.95
C GLN A 367 15.79 -4.89 22.60
N GLY A 368 15.50 -5.15 21.31
CA GLY A 368 14.16 -5.45 20.81
C GLY A 368 13.32 -4.21 20.51
N ASN A 369 13.88 -3.00 20.58
CA ASN A 369 13.18 -1.79 20.18
C ASN A 369 13.18 -1.67 18.66
N ALA A 370 12.07 -1.22 18.09
CA ALA A 370 12.00 -1.03 16.65
C ALA A 370 12.96 0.07 16.17
N VAL A 371 13.71 -0.23 15.11
CA VAL A 371 14.73 0.68 14.53
C VAL A 371 14.09 1.89 13.85
N MET A 372 12.89 1.71 13.28
CA MET A 372 12.13 2.78 12.62
C MET A 372 10.69 2.76 13.08
N GLY A 373 10.13 3.95 13.33
CA GLY A 373 8.72 4.17 13.65
C GLY A 373 8.04 5.09 12.65
N CYS A 374 6.78 5.44 12.93
CA CYS A 374 5.99 6.35 12.08
C CYS A 374 6.73 7.69 11.89
N GLN A 375 7.34 8.19 12.96
CA GLN A 375 8.08 9.44 12.99
C GLN A 375 9.34 9.42 12.11
N SER A 376 10.00 8.25 11.95
CA SER A 376 11.17 8.10 11.07
C SER A 376 10.87 8.44 9.61
N CYS A 377 9.60 8.41 9.23
CA CYS A 377 9.15 8.72 7.88
C CYS A 377 8.32 10.02 7.83
N HIS A 378 7.39 10.21 8.78
CA HIS A 378 6.39 11.27 8.72
C HIS A 378 6.68 12.51 9.56
N GLY A 379 7.65 12.45 10.48
CA GLY A 379 7.94 13.52 11.44
C GLY A 379 7.06 13.46 12.70
N GLN A 380 7.10 14.54 13.48
CA GLN A 380 6.28 14.71 14.67
C GLN A 380 4.82 15.01 14.31
N MET A 381 3.93 14.95 15.31
CA MET A 381 2.50 15.24 15.13
C MET A 381 2.29 16.64 14.53
N SER A 382 3.07 17.63 14.96
CA SER A 382 3.07 19.00 14.48
C SER A 382 3.52 19.14 13.02
N ASP A 383 4.47 18.30 12.58
CA ASP A 383 4.87 18.22 11.17
C ASP A 383 3.74 17.65 10.30
N VAL A 384 3.00 16.64 10.81
CA VAL A 384 1.81 16.10 10.13
C VAL A 384 0.65 17.10 10.13
N GLY A 385 0.54 17.90 11.19
CA GLY A 385 -0.48 18.93 11.35
C GLY A 385 -0.18 20.27 10.69
N ALA A 386 0.99 20.45 10.08
CA ALA A 386 1.40 21.72 9.51
C ALA A 386 0.40 22.22 8.45
N SER A 387 0.05 23.51 8.47
CA SER A 387 -0.86 24.11 7.47
C SER A 387 -0.30 24.04 6.05
N THR A 388 1.00 23.93 5.91
CA THR A 388 1.71 23.78 4.64
C THR A 388 1.73 22.34 4.14
N ARG A 389 1.32 21.36 4.96
CA ARG A 389 1.29 19.95 4.58
C ARG A 389 -0.09 19.57 4.01
N VAL A 390 -0.07 19.05 2.79
CA VAL A 390 -1.23 18.47 2.11
C VAL A 390 -1.30 16.99 2.45
N GLY A 391 -2.13 16.65 3.46
CA GLY A 391 -2.33 15.27 3.91
C GLY A 391 -2.73 14.33 2.77
N TRP A 392 -2.39 13.04 2.91
CA TRP A 392 -2.55 11.98 1.90
C TRP A 392 -1.73 12.11 0.61
N LEU A 393 -1.26 13.31 0.26
CA LEU A 393 -0.49 13.60 -0.96
C LEU A 393 0.99 13.88 -0.68
N GLN A 394 1.32 14.57 0.41
CA GLN A 394 2.70 14.73 0.86
C GLN A 394 3.07 13.61 1.84
N GLN A 395 3.59 12.54 1.25
CA GLN A 395 4.04 11.35 1.96
C GLN A 395 5.53 11.08 1.73
N PRO A 396 6.16 10.25 2.57
CA PRO A 396 7.52 9.80 2.38
C PRO A 396 7.69 9.15 1.01
N ASN A 397 8.87 9.35 0.42
CA ASN A 397 9.24 8.74 -0.84
C ASN A 397 10.48 7.85 -0.63
N CYS A 398 10.64 6.88 -1.53
CA CYS A 398 11.63 5.82 -1.39
C CYS A 398 13.07 6.38 -1.40
N GLN A 399 13.35 7.35 -2.27
CA GLN A 399 14.69 7.93 -2.43
C GLN A 399 15.14 8.75 -1.21
N ALA A 400 14.25 9.16 -0.31
CA ALA A 400 14.65 9.79 0.95
C ALA A 400 15.47 8.85 1.85
N CYS A 401 15.34 7.52 1.67
CA CYS A 401 16.16 6.53 2.37
C CYS A 401 17.05 5.69 1.44
N HIS A 402 16.63 5.49 0.19
CA HIS A 402 17.25 4.56 -0.76
C HIS A 402 17.94 5.30 -1.91
N TYR A 403 19.24 5.56 -1.75
CA TYR A 403 20.05 6.31 -2.72
C TYR A 403 21.53 5.93 -2.59
N ASP A 404 22.31 6.06 -3.66
CA ASP A 404 23.75 5.79 -3.69
C ASP A 404 24.14 4.40 -3.15
N GLY A 405 23.25 3.41 -3.27
CA GLY A 405 23.42 2.07 -2.71
C GLY A 405 23.28 2.01 -1.19
N LYS A 406 22.85 3.09 -0.52
CA LYS A 406 22.68 3.22 0.93
C LYS A 406 21.22 3.02 1.38
N ARG A 407 21.04 2.78 2.68
CA ARG A 407 19.75 2.74 3.37
C ARG A 407 19.81 3.55 4.65
N GLU A 408 19.06 4.63 4.70
CA GLU A 408 18.87 5.40 5.92
C GLU A 408 17.84 4.74 6.86
N THR A 409 17.96 5.00 8.15
CA THR A 409 16.95 4.64 9.17
C THR A 409 15.96 5.78 9.44
N SER A 410 16.07 6.88 8.70
CA SER A 410 15.12 7.99 8.73
C SER A 410 15.07 8.66 7.36
N ALA A 411 13.86 8.87 6.86
CA ALA A 411 13.63 9.64 5.64
C ALA A 411 13.84 11.14 5.86
N LEU A 412 13.90 11.58 7.12
CA LEU A 412 14.05 12.98 7.49
C LEU A 412 15.52 13.33 7.64
N ASP A 413 15.88 14.49 7.09
CA ASP A 413 17.17 15.11 7.30
C ASP A 413 17.23 15.64 8.75
N PRO A 414 18.20 15.20 9.58
CA PRO A 414 18.28 15.58 10.98
C PRO A 414 18.52 17.08 11.21
N ALA A 415 19.08 17.80 10.22
CA ALA A 415 19.30 19.24 10.31
C ALA A 415 18.05 20.06 10.01
N THR A 416 17.12 19.53 9.20
CA THR A 416 15.94 20.29 8.73
C THR A 416 14.59 19.74 9.19
N GLY A 417 14.54 18.48 9.64
CA GLY A 417 13.30 17.77 9.95
C GLY A 417 12.42 17.45 8.73
N LYS A 418 12.89 17.74 7.50
CA LYS A 418 12.16 17.50 6.25
C LYS A 418 12.67 16.25 5.55
N LEU A 419 11.88 15.71 4.62
CA LEU A 419 12.30 14.60 3.76
C LEU A 419 13.63 14.94 3.06
N ARG A 420 14.57 13.99 3.08
CA ARG A 420 15.84 14.10 2.37
C ARG A 420 15.59 14.25 0.87
N VAL A 421 16.32 15.17 0.25
CA VAL A 421 16.31 15.39 -1.19
C VAL A 421 17.66 14.95 -1.74
N VAL A 422 17.62 13.98 -2.64
CA VAL A 422 18.81 13.35 -3.23
C VAL A 422 18.69 13.36 -4.76
N THR A 423 19.83 13.26 -5.44
CA THR A 423 19.89 13.26 -6.91
C THR A 423 19.77 11.86 -7.52
N ASP A 424 20.07 10.81 -6.77
CA ASP A 424 19.86 9.44 -7.24
C ASP A 424 18.37 9.11 -7.35
N THR A 425 17.98 8.65 -8.54
CA THR A 425 16.59 8.33 -8.89
C THR A 425 16.34 6.84 -9.08
N ARG A 426 17.35 5.97 -8.85
CA ARG A 426 17.22 4.53 -9.13
C ARG A 426 16.10 3.84 -8.35
N PHE A 427 15.85 4.28 -7.13
CA PHE A 427 14.75 3.81 -6.29
C PHE A 427 13.66 4.86 -6.11
N ALA A 428 13.66 5.94 -6.90
CA ALA A 428 12.72 7.02 -6.68
C ALA A 428 11.29 6.63 -7.06
N THR A 429 10.34 7.12 -6.28
CA THR A 429 8.93 7.19 -6.67
C THR A 429 8.79 8.00 -7.96
N THR A 430 7.76 7.72 -8.76
CA THR A 430 7.49 8.49 -9.98
C THR A 430 7.18 9.95 -9.64
N PRO A 431 7.95 10.93 -10.15
CA PRO A 431 7.70 12.34 -9.87
C PRO A 431 6.36 12.82 -10.44
N ASN A 432 5.69 13.73 -9.72
CA ASN A 432 4.43 14.36 -10.15
C ASN A 432 3.25 13.38 -10.33
N VAL A 433 3.26 12.30 -9.55
CA VAL A 433 2.23 11.26 -9.55
C VAL A 433 1.71 11.06 -8.12
N PRO A 434 0.39 11.20 -7.87
CA PRO A 434 -0.70 11.27 -8.85
C PRO A 434 -0.99 12.67 -9.41
N ALA A 435 -0.34 13.70 -8.89
CA ALA A 435 -0.52 15.07 -9.36
C ALA A 435 0.80 15.86 -9.22
N SER A 436 0.87 16.98 -9.93
CA SER A 436 2.04 17.87 -9.93
C SER A 436 2.49 18.23 -8.51
N GLY A 437 3.78 18.06 -8.23
CA GLY A 437 4.39 18.32 -6.92
C GLY A 437 4.31 17.17 -5.92
N TYR A 438 3.71 16.03 -6.26
CA TYR A 438 3.62 14.85 -5.38
C TYR A 438 4.26 13.63 -6.02
N SER A 439 4.81 12.73 -5.21
CA SER A 439 5.44 11.50 -5.67
C SER A 439 5.09 10.36 -4.72
N LEU A 440 3.93 9.74 -4.95
CA LEU A 440 3.40 8.71 -4.06
C LEU A 440 3.78 7.30 -4.51
N PHE A 441 4.29 6.51 -3.58
CA PHE A 441 4.63 5.10 -3.79
C PHE A 441 3.47 4.29 -4.38
N ARG A 442 2.26 4.40 -3.81
CA ARG A 442 1.07 3.63 -4.26
C ARG A 442 0.59 3.92 -5.68
N PHE A 443 1.08 4.99 -6.31
CA PHE A 443 0.78 5.33 -7.71
C PHE A 443 2.03 5.29 -8.61
N SER A 444 3.19 4.95 -8.03
CA SER A 444 4.44 4.92 -8.76
C SER A 444 4.58 3.64 -9.56
N THR A 445 5.12 3.77 -10.78
CA THR A 445 5.38 2.65 -11.68
C THR A 445 6.86 2.47 -11.94
N GLY A 446 7.23 1.25 -12.32
CA GLY A 446 8.60 0.89 -12.68
C GLY A 446 8.66 -0.07 -13.86
N HIS A 447 9.30 -1.21 -13.63
CA HIS A 447 9.59 -2.21 -14.66
C HIS A 447 8.32 -2.67 -15.42
N GLY A 448 8.25 -2.39 -16.72
CA GLY A 448 7.13 -2.79 -17.57
C GLY A 448 5.80 -2.10 -17.23
N LYS A 449 5.83 -0.91 -16.63
CA LYS A 449 4.65 -0.19 -16.10
C LYS A 449 3.90 -0.93 -14.98
N LEU A 450 4.55 -1.93 -14.37
CA LEU A 450 4.04 -2.49 -13.12
C LEU A 450 4.12 -1.44 -12.01
N GLN A 451 3.12 -1.44 -11.15
CA GLN A 451 3.12 -0.60 -9.95
C GLN A 451 4.20 -1.06 -8.98
N CYS A 452 4.78 -0.13 -8.23
CA CYS A 452 5.73 -0.47 -7.17
C CYS A 452 5.12 -1.49 -6.20
N GLU A 453 3.86 -1.30 -5.80
CA GLU A 453 3.14 -2.20 -4.90
C GLU A 453 2.92 -3.62 -5.45
N ALA A 454 2.87 -3.78 -6.77
CA ALA A 454 2.76 -5.10 -7.39
C ALA A 454 3.96 -6.01 -7.05
N CYS A 455 5.14 -5.42 -6.85
CA CYS A 455 6.37 -6.12 -6.49
C CYS A 455 6.69 -6.02 -4.99
N HIS A 456 6.43 -4.87 -4.39
CA HIS A 456 6.82 -4.54 -3.03
C HIS A 456 5.74 -4.81 -1.99
N GLY A 457 4.46 -4.94 -2.36
CA GLY A 457 3.35 -4.94 -1.43
C GLY A 457 2.91 -3.52 -1.05
N ALA A 458 1.95 -3.41 -0.14
CA ALA A 458 1.32 -2.15 0.23
C ALA A 458 2.23 -1.24 1.06
N THR A 459 2.02 0.09 1.01
CA THR A 459 2.85 1.11 1.67
C THR A 459 3.30 0.78 3.11
N HIS A 460 2.41 0.31 4.00
CA HIS A 460 2.78 -0.05 5.38
C HIS A 460 2.99 -1.55 5.63
N ALA A 461 2.84 -2.37 4.60
CA ALA A 461 2.98 -3.82 4.63
C ALA A 461 3.94 -4.33 3.54
N GLU A 462 4.93 -3.50 3.17
CA GLU A 462 5.93 -3.87 2.17
C GLU A 462 6.63 -5.19 2.54
N TYR A 463 6.84 -6.04 1.56
CA TYR A 463 7.39 -7.36 1.77
C TYR A 463 8.87 -7.33 2.17
N PRO A 464 9.30 -8.22 3.09
CA PRO A 464 8.46 -9.14 3.84
C PRO A 464 7.68 -8.43 4.95
N SER A 465 6.39 -8.72 5.05
CA SER A 465 5.56 -8.30 6.19
C SER A 465 5.80 -9.24 7.37
N SER A 466 5.60 -8.76 8.60
CA SER A 466 5.56 -9.62 9.79
C SER A 466 4.23 -10.35 9.98
N HIS A 467 3.21 -10.07 9.16
CA HIS A 467 1.96 -10.83 9.14
C HIS A 467 1.90 -11.77 7.93
N GLU A 468 1.59 -13.05 8.16
CA GLU A 468 1.70 -14.10 7.16
C GLU A 468 0.74 -13.91 5.97
N ASN A 469 -0.49 -13.45 6.22
CA ASN A 469 -1.49 -13.23 5.14
C ASN A 469 -1.00 -12.25 4.07
N ASP A 470 -0.21 -11.22 4.43
CA ASP A 470 0.33 -10.29 3.42
C ASP A 470 1.31 -11.01 2.49
N ASN A 471 2.12 -11.92 3.03
CA ASN A 471 3.20 -12.56 2.30
C ASN A 471 2.72 -13.64 1.31
N VAL A 472 1.46 -14.07 1.41
CA VAL A 472 0.85 -15.12 0.57
C VAL A 472 1.10 -14.89 -0.92
N LEU A 473 0.88 -13.66 -1.41
CA LEU A 473 1.11 -13.34 -2.82
C LEU A 473 2.57 -13.57 -3.20
N SER A 474 3.51 -12.98 -2.45
CA SER A 474 4.93 -13.09 -2.74
C SER A 474 5.40 -14.54 -2.73
N VAL A 475 5.00 -15.33 -1.73
CA VAL A 475 5.33 -16.76 -1.65
C VAL A 475 4.75 -17.52 -2.85
N SER A 476 3.51 -17.23 -3.26
CA SER A 476 2.90 -17.89 -4.42
C SER A 476 3.65 -17.61 -5.73
N LEU A 477 4.24 -16.42 -5.88
CA LEU A 477 4.91 -16.00 -7.11
C LEU A 477 6.36 -16.49 -7.20
N GLN A 478 7.10 -16.53 -6.09
CA GLN A 478 8.54 -16.82 -6.10
C GLN A 478 9.00 -17.91 -5.12
N GLY A 479 8.10 -18.45 -4.31
CA GLY A 479 8.34 -19.54 -3.37
C GLY A 479 8.91 -19.13 -2.01
N TYR A 480 9.00 -17.83 -1.72
CA TYR A 480 9.43 -17.28 -0.44
C TYR A 480 8.84 -15.88 -0.23
N ARG A 481 8.72 -15.44 1.02
CA ARG A 481 8.25 -14.07 1.30
C ARG A 481 9.32 -13.01 1.05
N GLY A 482 8.92 -11.88 0.50
CA GLY A 482 9.80 -10.76 0.22
C GLY A 482 9.38 -10.03 -1.05
N THR A 483 10.04 -8.91 -1.35
CA THR A 483 9.84 -8.21 -2.63
C THR A 483 9.97 -9.20 -3.79
N VAL A 484 9.02 -9.16 -4.72
CA VAL A 484 9.02 -10.04 -5.90
C VAL A 484 10.21 -9.65 -6.78
N LYS A 485 11.20 -10.54 -6.84
CA LYS A 485 12.46 -10.27 -7.56
C LYS A 485 12.98 -11.45 -8.38
N GLU A 486 12.37 -12.63 -8.27
CA GLU A 486 12.67 -13.71 -9.20
C GLU A 486 12.05 -13.41 -10.56
N CYS A 487 12.87 -13.12 -11.57
CA CYS A 487 12.40 -12.76 -12.90
C CYS A 487 11.45 -13.81 -13.52
N SER A 488 11.66 -15.09 -13.18
CA SER A 488 10.82 -16.20 -13.64
C SER A 488 9.37 -16.15 -13.11
N ALA A 489 9.08 -15.33 -12.09
CA ALA A 489 7.73 -15.07 -11.64
C ALA A 489 6.88 -14.50 -12.79
N CYS A 490 7.44 -13.55 -13.55
CA CYS A 490 6.74 -12.82 -14.61
C CYS A 490 7.25 -13.10 -16.02
N HIS A 491 8.40 -13.76 -16.18
CA HIS A 491 8.99 -14.08 -17.49
C HIS A 491 9.09 -15.60 -17.68
N ALA A 492 8.44 -16.14 -18.73
CA ALA A 492 8.57 -17.55 -19.08
C ALA A 492 9.98 -17.87 -19.59
N THR A 493 10.59 -16.89 -20.27
CA THR A 493 12.01 -16.87 -20.62
C THR A 493 12.58 -15.54 -20.14
N VAL A 494 13.48 -15.61 -19.16
CA VAL A 494 14.13 -14.41 -18.60
C VAL A 494 15.07 -13.82 -19.65
N PRO A 495 14.87 -12.56 -20.07
CA PRO A 495 15.80 -11.89 -20.99
C PRO A 495 17.21 -11.83 -20.38
N ASN A 496 18.28 -11.94 -21.18
CA ASN A 496 19.63 -11.67 -20.68
C ASN A 496 19.96 -10.19 -20.88
N THR A 497 20.09 -9.43 -19.79
CA THR A 497 20.28 -7.97 -19.83
C THR A 497 21.19 -7.52 -18.71
N THR A 498 21.96 -6.45 -18.94
CA THR A 498 22.80 -5.80 -17.93
C THR A 498 22.02 -4.84 -17.02
N ASN A 499 20.95 -4.21 -17.52
CA ASN A 499 20.21 -3.19 -16.78
C ASN A 499 18.71 -3.14 -17.14
N GLY A 500 18.18 -4.18 -17.78
CA GLY A 500 16.79 -4.23 -18.23
C GLY A 500 15.79 -4.59 -17.14
N GLY A 501 16.26 -5.03 -15.96
CA GLY A 501 15.43 -5.35 -14.81
C GLY A 501 15.00 -4.11 -14.01
N PRO A 502 14.16 -4.30 -12.97
CA PRO A 502 13.79 -3.22 -12.06
C PRO A 502 15.03 -2.61 -11.41
N HIS A 503 15.02 -1.30 -11.17
CA HIS A 503 16.13 -0.55 -10.56
C HIS A 503 17.48 -0.70 -11.28
N GLY A 504 17.46 -1.01 -12.59
CA GLY A 504 18.66 -1.26 -13.38
C GLY A 504 19.35 -2.58 -13.05
N MET A 505 18.65 -3.54 -12.46
CA MET A 505 19.19 -4.88 -12.21
C MET A 505 19.47 -5.63 -13.53
N HIS A 506 20.58 -6.36 -13.54
CA HIS A 506 20.87 -7.36 -14.56
C HIS A 506 20.10 -8.66 -14.30
N SER A 507 20.12 -9.56 -15.28
CA SER A 507 19.52 -10.89 -15.18
C SER A 507 20.34 -11.78 -14.23
N THR A 508 19.70 -12.76 -13.57
CA THR A 508 20.36 -13.66 -12.60
C THR A 508 20.40 -15.12 -13.06
N SER A 509 20.52 -15.32 -14.37
CA SER A 509 20.49 -16.66 -15.01
C SER A 509 21.91 -17.21 -15.22
N GLN A 510 22.03 -18.51 -15.50
CA GLN A 510 23.30 -19.12 -15.88
C GLN A 510 23.94 -18.42 -17.10
N ARG A 511 23.13 -18.05 -18.10
CA ARG A 511 23.59 -17.29 -19.26
C ARG A 511 24.19 -15.93 -18.90
N TRP A 512 23.67 -15.27 -17.86
CA TRP A 512 24.28 -14.03 -17.37
C TRP A 512 25.68 -14.30 -16.83
N ILE A 513 25.87 -15.39 -16.07
CA ILE A 513 27.18 -15.75 -15.53
C ILE A 513 28.19 -16.00 -16.65
N GLU A 514 27.77 -16.59 -17.76
CA GLU A 514 28.62 -16.80 -18.94
C GLU A 514 28.96 -15.49 -19.68
N ASP A 515 28.02 -14.55 -19.75
CA ASP A 515 28.16 -13.32 -20.55
C ASP A 515 28.66 -12.09 -19.74
N HIS A 516 28.75 -12.15 -18.40
CA HIS A 516 28.98 -10.95 -17.57
C HIS A 516 30.41 -10.41 -17.61
N GLU A 517 31.39 -11.22 -18.01
CA GLU A 517 32.81 -10.83 -18.12
C GLU A 517 32.97 -9.66 -19.09
N ASP A 518 32.43 -9.79 -20.31
CA ASP A 518 32.36 -8.74 -21.33
C ASP A 518 31.80 -7.41 -20.79
N VAL A 519 30.83 -7.49 -19.89
CA VAL A 519 30.20 -6.31 -19.29
C VAL A 519 31.14 -5.67 -18.27
N ALA A 520 31.78 -6.48 -17.44
CA ALA A 520 32.73 -6.04 -16.43
C ALA A 520 33.98 -5.42 -17.08
N GLU A 521 34.51 -5.99 -18.16
CA GLU A 521 35.64 -5.45 -18.91
C GLU A 521 35.35 -4.06 -19.49
N ARG A 522 34.13 -3.87 -20.03
CA ARG A 522 33.74 -2.58 -20.63
C ARG A 522 33.55 -1.49 -19.59
N ASN A 523 32.88 -1.79 -18.47
CA ASN A 523 32.63 -0.80 -17.42
C ASN A 523 32.35 -1.45 -16.06
N ARG A 524 33.41 -1.93 -15.42
CA ARG A 524 33.34 -2.52 -14.08
C ARG A 524 32.73 -1.61 -13.03
N SER A 525 33.00 -0.31 -13.10
CA SER A 525 32.52 0.67 -12.11
C SER A 525 30.99 0.73 -12.03
N SER A 526 30.30 0.33 -13.11
CA SER A 526 28.83 0.24 -13.13
C SER A 526 28.26 -0.80 -12.15
N CYS A 527 29.04 -1.83 -11.80
CA CYS A 527 28.63 -2.88 -10.86
C CYS A 527 28.69 -2.41 -9.40
N ALA A 528 29.55 -1.42 -9.09
CA ALA A 528 29.87 -1.01 -7.73
C ALA A 528 28.66 -0.44 -6.97
N TYR A 529 27.66 0.10 -7.67
CA TYR A 529 26.45 0.60 -7.03
C TYR A 529 25.69 -0.52 -6.28
N CYS A 530 25.58 -1.71 -6.88
CA CYS A 530 24.86 -2.85 -6.31
C CYS A 530 25.80 -3.78 -5.52
N HIS A 531 27.04 -3.95 -6.00
CA HIS A 531 28.00 -4.91 -5.46
C HIS A 531 29.03 -4.27 -4.51
N GLY A 532 28.96 -2.97 -4.28
CA GLY A 532 29.87 -2.22 -3.40
C GLY A 532 31.13 -1.78 -4.14
N ALA A 533 31.76 -0.71 -3.64
CA ALA A 533 33.02 -0.21 -4.20
C ALA A 533 34.18 -1.22 -4.10
N ASP A 534 34.08 -2.16 -3.16
CA ASP A 534 35.02 -3.27 -2.98
C ASP A 534 34.59 -4.55 -3.71
N TYR A 535 33.46 -4.54 -4.41
CA TYR A 535 32.89 -5.69 -5.15
C TYR A 535 32.66 -6.96 -4.31
N LYS A 536 32.50 -6.84 -2.99
CA LYS A 536 32.20 -7.97 -2.08
C LYS A 536 30.71 -8.23 -1.87
N GLY A 537 29.87 -7.46 -2.55
CA GLY A 537 28.42 -7.53 -2.45
C GLY A 537 27.84 -6.64 -1.35
N THR A 538 26.69 -6.03 -1.63
CA THR A 538 25.87 -5.31 -0.65
C THR A 538 24.53 -6.01 -0.43
N TYR A 539 23.66 -5.43 0.40
CA TYR A 539 22.28 -5.90 0.53
C TYR A 539 21.50 -5.90 -0.80
N LEU A 540 21.90 -5.10 -1.80
CA LEU A 540 21.29 -5.07 -3.13
C LEU A 540 21.62 -6.33 -3.94
N SER A 541 22.81 -6.91 -3.73
CA SER A 541 23.28 -8.13 -4.40
C SER A 541 22.89 -9.43 -3.68
N GLU A 542 22.08 -9.35 -2.63
CA GLU A 542 21.72 -10.50 -1.80
C GLU A 542 20.78 -11.47 -2.53
N VAL A 543 21.12 -12.77 -2.59
CA VAL A 543 20.18 -13.79 -3.07
C VAL A 543 19.18 -14.13 -1.96
N ARG A 544 17.90 -14.32 -2.30
CA ARG A 544 16.85 -14.67 -1.32
C ARG A 544 16.45 -16.14 -1.35
N LYS A 545 16.87 -16.83 -2.41
CA LYS A 545 16.71 -18.25 -2.61
C LYS A 545 18.06 -18.82 -3.00
N ALA A 546 18.32 -20.06 -2.60
CA ALA A 546 19.54 -20.74 -3.01
C ALA A 546 19.66 -20.78 -4.55
N LYS A 547 20.86 -20.50 -5.05
CA LYS A 547 21.16 -20.51 -6.48
C LYS A 547 22.49 -21.22 -6.68
N SER A 548 22.59 -22.00 -7.76
CA SER A 548 23.81 -22.69 -8.15
C SER A 548 24.15 -22.27 -9.57
N PHE A 549 25.41 -21.94 -9.80
CA PHE A 549 25.91 -21.52 -11.10
C PHE A 549 27.14 -22.34 -11.47
N SER A 550 27.22 -22.70 -12.74
CA SER A 550 28.42 -23.31 -13.32
C SER A 550 29.38 -22.20 -13.74
N THR A 551 30.64 -22.32 -13.33
CA THR A 551 31.74 -21.44 -13.72
C THR A 551 32.87 -22.29 -14.30
N GLU A 552 33.83 -21.64 -14.95
CA GLU A 552 35.08 -22.27 -15.41
C GLU A 552 35.86 -23.02 -14.30
N ASN A 553 35.68 -22.59 -13.06
CA ASN A 553 36.37 -23.11 -11.87
C ASN A 553 35.51 -24.10 -11.06
N GLY A 554 34.37 -24.53 -11.61
CA GLY A 554 33.45 -25.50 -11.00
C GLY A 554 32.08 -24.91 -10.69
N THR A 555 31.34 -25.55 -9.78
CA THR A 555 30.01 -25.07 -9.37
C THR A 555 30.11 -24.18 -8.15
N VAL A 556 29.55 -22.97 -8.23
CA VAL A 556 29.41 -22.05 -7.10
C VAL A 556 27.98 -22.09 -6.60
N ASN A 557 27.83 -22.27 -5.28
CA ASN A 557 26.53 -22.36 -4.62
C ASN A 557 26.35 -21.15 -3.69
N PHE A 558 25.23 -20.46 -3.87
CA PHE A 558 24.77 -19.40 -2.98
C PHE A 558 23.60 -19.91 -2.16
N VAL A 559 23.60 -19.58 -0.87
CA VAL A 559 22.47 -19.81 0.03
C VAL A 559 21.64 -18.55 0.19
N ALA A 560 20.37 -18.69 0.59
CA ALA A 560 19.52 -17.53 0.88
C ALA A 560 20.18 -16.60 1.93
N GLY A 561 20.13 -15.30 1.68
CA GLY A 561 20.78 -14.27 2.48
C GLY A 561 22.24 -14.00 2.11
N GLN A 562 22.86 -14.78 1.24
CA GLN A 562 24.24 -14.54 0.80
C GLN A 562 24.31 -13.38 -0.20
N ARG A 563 25.23 -12.44 0.04
CA ARG A 563 25.54 -11.35 -0.90
C ARG A 563 26.47 -11.87 -2.00
N VAL A 564 26.19 -11.47 -3.23
CA VAL A 564 27.00 -11.85 -4.40
C VAL A 564 28.05 -10.78 -4.66
N GLY A 565 29.32 -11.15 -4.69
CA GLY A 565 30.43 -10.31 -5.14
C GLY A 565 31.25 -11.00 -6.22
N CYS A 566 32.37 -10.39 -6.60
CA CYS A 566 33.32 -10.98 -7.55
C CYS A 566 34.06 -12.17 -6.94
N TYR A 567 34.34 -12.10 -5.64
CA TYR A 567 35.28 -12.99 -4.96
C TYR A 567 34.76 -14.40 -4.67
N GLU A 568 33.45 -14.63 -4.83
CA GLU A 568 32.89 -15.97 -4.74
C GLU A 568 33.30 -16.86 -5.91
N CYS A 569 33.62 -16.26 -7.06
CA CYS A 569 34.02 -16.95 -8.29
C CYS A 569 35.45 -16.63 -8.75
N HIS A 570 35.92 -15.40 -8.49
CA HIS A 570 37.18 -14.83 -9.00
C HIS A 570 38.14 -14.41 -7.87
N ASN A 571 39.39 -14.06 -8.24
CA ASN A 571 40.45 -13.58 -7.34
C ASN A 571 40.30 -12.07 -7.07
N GLY A 572 39.05 -11.61 -6.97
CA GLY A 572 38.66 -10.21 -7.04
C GLY A 572 38.35 -9.75 -8.46
N PRO A 573 38.12 -8.43 -8.65
CA PRO A 573 37.64 -7.87 -9.92
C PRO A 573 38.62 -7.97 -11.10
N ASP A 574 39.91 -8.17 -10.83
CA ASP A 574 41.00 -8.16 -11.82
C ASP A 574 41.70 -9.52 -11.97
N GLY A 575 41.21 -10.57 -11.30
CA GLY A 575 41.93 -11.83 -11.17
C GLY A 575 41.16 -13.03 -11.72
N GLU A 576 41.85 -13.85 -12.50
CA GLU A 576 41.36 -15.17 -12.92
C GLU A 576 41.41 -16.19 -11.78
N GLY A 577 40.45 -17.11 -11.73
CA GLY A 577 40.45 -18.20 -10.74
C GLY A 577 39.99 -17.79 -9.34
N ARG A 578 39.79 -18.77 -8.44
CA ARG A 578 39.26 -18.53 -7.09
C ARG A 578 40.37 -18.29 -6.05
N GLY A 579 40.27 -17.20 -5.29
CA GLY A 579 41.19 -16.82 -4.22
C GLY A 579 40.77 -17.25 -2.84
N GLY A 580 41.12 -18.48 -2.45
CA GLY A 580 40.80 -19.01 -1.12
C GLY A 580 39.29 -19.08 -0.84
N THR A 581 38.94 -19.57 0.34
CA THR A 581 37.53 -19.59 0.78
C THR A 581 37.26 -18.31 1.55
N LEU A 582 36.60 -17.33 0.93
CA LEU A 582 36.06 -16.22 1.70
C LEU A 582 34.95 -16.72 2.63
N PRO A 583 34.87 -16.22 3.87
CA PRO A 583 33.74 -16.51 4.74
C PRO A 583 32.45 -16.04 4.06
N ALA A 584 31.38 -16.83 4.20
CA ALA A 584 30.12 -16.52 3.55
C ALA A 584 29.56 -15.19 4.06
N ASN A 585 29.39 -14.21 3.15
CA ASN A 585 28.80 -12.90 3.44
C ASN A 585 27.27 -13.03 3.53
N ILE A 586 26.79 -13.71 4.58
CA ILE A 586 25.38 -14.03 4.78
C ILE A 586 24.73 -13.01 5.71
N ASN A 587 23.57 -12.51 5.30
CA ASN A 587 22.72 -11.68 6.12
C ASN A 587 22.25 -12.45 7.37
N PRO A 588 22.49 -11.91 8.59
CA PRO A 588 22.09 -12.57 9.85
C PRO A 588 20.60 -12.91 9.95
N ALA A 589 19.71 -12.20 9.24
CA ALA A 589 18.28 -12.51 9.23
C ALA A 589 17.95 -13.90 8.64
N TYR A 590 18.88 -14.50 7.90
CA TYR A 590 18.74 -15.82 7.27
C TYR A 590 19.50 -16.92 8.00
N THR A 591 20.21 -16.60 9.08
CA THR A 591 20.95 -17.58 9.87
C THR A 591 20.21 -17.92 11.17
N GLY A 592 20.50 -19.11 11.72
CA GLY A 592 19.96 -19.54 13.02
C GLY A 592 18.43 -19.70 13.08
N THR A 593 17.87 -19.43 14.25
CA THR A 593 16.45 -19.61 14.57
C THR A 593 15.53 -18.69 13.75
N ALA A 594 16.00 -17.48 13.42
CA ALA A 594 15.27 -16.54 12.58
C ALA A 594 15.03 -17.13 11.19
N GLY A 595 16.09 -17.60 10.52
CA GLY A 595 15.99 -18.27 9.21
C GLY A 595 15.07 -19.50 9.22
N ALA A 596 15.07 -20.27 10.32
CA ALA A 596 14.19 -21.42 10.48
C ALA A 596 12.71 -21.03 10.60
N ALA A 597 12.39 -20.01 11.41
CA ALA A 597 11.02 -19.49 11.53
C ALA A 597 10.50 -18.94 10.21
N LEU A 598 11.38 -18.22 9.50
CA LEU A 598 11.13 -17.73 8.15
C LEU A 598 10.78 -18.88 7.17
N LEU A 599 11.55 -19.97 7.18
CA LEU A 599 11.25 -21.12 6.32
C LEU A 599 9.94 -21.82 6.71
N GLN A 600 9.67 -21.96 8.00
CA GLN A 600 8.45 -22.60 8.50
C GLN A 600 7.19 -21.83 8.08
N ALA A 601 7.18 -20.51 8.20
CA ALA A 601 6.06 -19.69 7.74
C ALA A 601 5.83 -19.82 6.22
N ASP A 602 6.90 -19.83 5.42
CA ASP A 602 6.78 -20.01 3.97
C ASP A 602 6.23 -21.41 3.62
N GLN A 603 6.60 -22.45 4.38
CA GLN A 603 6.02 -23.79 4.25
C GLN A 603 4.55 -23.86 4.65
N THR A 604 4.13 -23.14 5.70
CA THR A 604 2.72 -23.03 6.10
C THR A 604 1.89 -22.42 4.98
N ILE A 605 2.37 -21.31 4.42
CA ILE A 605 1.72 -20.65 3.27
C ILE A 605 1.67 -21.60 2.07
N ALA A 606 2.77 -22.27 1.73
CA ALA A 606 2.82 -23.22 0.61
C ALA A 606 1.82 -24.38 0.78
N LYS A 607 1.68 -24.93 1.98
CA LYS A 607 0.68 -25.98 2.28
C LYS A 607 -0.74 -25.45 2.10
N TRP A 608 -1.03 -24.25 2.58
CA TRP A 608 -2.34 -23.63 2.43
C TRP A 608 -2.69 -23.32 0.96
N LEU A 609 -1.69 -22.96 0.14
CA LEU A 609 -1.88 -22.75 -1.30
C LEU A 609 -2.23 -24.04 -2.05
N VAL A 610 -1.78 -25.21 -1.60
CA VAL A 610 -2.02 -26.52 -2.23
C VAL A 610 -3.26 -27.22 -1.68
N GLY A 611 -3.62 -26.97 -0.42
CA GLY A 611 -4.65 -27.70 0.32
C GLY A 611 -6.11 -27.31 0.07
N LYS A 612 -6.44 -26.61 -1.03
CA LYS A 612 -7.82 -26.23 -1.39
C LYS A 612 -8.12 -26.46 -2.86
#